data_AF-A0A0B0CYD2-F1
#
_entry.id   AF-A0A0B0CYD2-F1
#
_cell.length_a   1.000
_cell.length_b   1.000
_cell.length_c   1.000
_cell.angle_alpha   90.00
_cell.angle_beta   90.00
_cell.angle_gamma   90.00
#
_symmetry.space_group_name_H-M   'P 1'
#
loop_
_entity.id
_entity.type
_entity.pdbx_description
1 polymer ?
#
loop_
_entity_poly.entity_id
_entity_poly.type
_entity_poly.pdbx_seq_one_letter_code
_entity_poly.pdbx_strand_id
1 'polypeptide(L)'
;MYICNETIDKLVQESRKNTRKRSHLLLHETSEDKIQSMLFGLQPLTKIRAHRHSNETETICSIKGQIAIFFFNDSGEVIDRRLLNQKNIIYKFNPKVWHSYVCLEEDTVGWEIKEGPYLPGKVQFAQWCPEENDSNFIFFQQQLIDLLEVSNEEFKDLSFSTSHDGE
;
A
#
# COMPACT_ATOMS: atom_id res chain seq x y z
N MET A 1 23.72 0.37 -1.78
CA MET A 1 23.21 0.98 -3.03
C MET A 1 22.66 2.36 -2.71
N TYR A 2 22.96 3.39 -3.51
CA TYR A 2 22.33 4.70 -3.36
C TYR A 2 21.06 4.77 -4.20
N ILE A 3 20.00 5.38 -3.67
CA ILE A 3 18.79 5.73 -4.41
C ILE A 3 18.86 7.23 -4.70
N CYS A 4 18.88 7.59 -5.97
CA CYS A 4 18.89 8.97 -6.43
C CYS A 4 17.64 9.28 -7.27
N ASN A 5 17.48 10.53 -7.67
CA ASN A 5 16.33 10.98 -8.46
C ASN A 5 16.22 10.23 -9.78
N GLU A 6 17.33 9.90 -10.45
CA GLU A 6 17.32 9.13 -11.68
C GLU A 6 16.79 7.69 -11.49
N THR A 7 17.00 7.11 -10.31
CA THR A 7 16.41 5.81 -9.94
C THR A 7 14.90 5.94 -9.81
N ILE A 8 14.43 6.99 -9.13
CA ILE A 8 13.01 7.28 -8.94
C ILE A 8 12.32 7.56 -10.27
N ASP A 9 12.93 8.37 -11.13
CA ASP A 9 12.38 8.73 -12.45
C ASP A 9 12.19 7.50 -13.34
N LYS A 10 13.17 6.59 -13.35
CA LYS A 10 13.05 5.31 -14.08
C LYS A 10 11.91 4.47 -13.54
N LEU A 11 11.83 4.30 -12.22
CA LEU A 11 10.76 3.55 -11.57
C LEU A 11 9.38 4.11 -11.94
N VAL A 12 9.21 5.43 -11.88
CA VAL A 12 7.98 6.11 -12.28
C VAL A 12 7.67 5.90 -13.77
N GLN A 13 8.66 6.05 -14.67
CA GLN A 13 8.46 5.81 -16.10
C GLN A 13 8.00 4.37 -16.40
N GLU A 14 8.53 3.39 -15.68
CA GLU A 14 8.10 1.99 -15.78
C GLU A 14 6.66 1.82 -15.28
N SER A 15 6.29 2.47 -14.16
CA SER A 15 4.93 2.40 -13.62
C SER A 15 3.87 2.90 -14.61
N ARG A 16 4.17 3.97 -15.36
CA ARG A 16 3.27 4.55 -16.38
C ARG A 16 3.03 3.63 -17.57
N LYS A 17 4.09 2.94 -18.02
CA LYS A 17 4.08 2.01 -19.16
C LYS A 17 3.47 0.65 -18.80
N ASN A 18 3.51 0.26 -17.52
CA ASN A 18 2.99 -1.01 -17.07
C ASN A 18 1.45 -1.02 -17.12
N THR A 19 0.87 -2.11 -17.62
CA THR A 19 -0.59 -2.33 -17.64
C THR A 19 -1.19 -2.31 -16.23
N ARG A 20 -0.45 -2.77 -15.22
CA ARG A 20 -0.84 -2.73 -13.81
C ARG A 20 -0.68 -1.35 -13.16
N LYS A 21 -0.17 -0.36 -13.89
CA LYS A 21 0.04 1.01 -13.40
C LYS A 21 0.93 1.11 -12.17
N ARG A 22 1.85 0.14 -12.03
CA ARG A 22 2.87 0.11 -10.98
C ARG A 22 4.13 -0.59 -11.43
N SER A 23 5.23 -0.32 -10.73
CA SER A 23 6.54 -0.94 -10.90
C SER A 23 7.21 -1.09 -9.53
N HIS A 24 8.15 -2.03 -9.41
CA HIS A 24 8.92 -2.24 -8.18
C HIS A 24 10.41 -2.27 -8.49
N LEU A 25 11.22 -1.76 -7.57
CA LEU A 25 12.67 -1.97 -7.54
C LEU A 25 13.02 -2.70 -6.24
N LEU A 26 13.47 -3.95 -6.36
CA LEU A 26 13.91 -4.73 -5.21
C LEU A 26 15.23 -4.17 -4.69
N LEU A 27 15.31 -3.99 -3.37
CA LEU A 27 16.51 -3.54 -2.67
C LEU A 27 17.21 -4.68 -1.92
N HIS A 28 16.54 -5.82 -1.78
CA HIS A 28 17.09 -7.08 -1.29
C HIS A 28 17.67 -7.89 -2.46
N GLU A 29 18.57 -8.84 -2.19
CA GLU A 29 19.26 -9.61 -3.22
C GLU A 29 18.45 -10.84 -3.63
N THR A 30 17.82 -11.51 -2.67
CA THR A 30 17.10 -12.77 -2.89
C THR A 30 15.79 -12.85 -2.11
N SER A 31 14.89 -13.75 -2.55
CA SER A 31 13.68 -14.07 -1.79
C SER A 31 13.96 -14.70 -0.42
N GLU A 32 15.17 -15.21 -0.19
CA GLU A 32 15.58 -15.81 1.07
C GLU A 32 16.05 -14.78 2.11
N ASP A 33 16.22 -13.52 1.69
CA ASP A 33 16.66 -12.45 2.58
C ASP A 33 15.63 -12.25 3.69
N LYS A 34 16.11 -12.18 4.94
CA LYS A 34 15.27 -11.99 6.14
C LYS A 34 14.52 -10.66 6.16
N ILE A 35 14.92 -9.71 5.33
CA ILE A 35 14.27 -8.43 5.14
C ILE A 35 13.98 -8.27 3.65
N GLN A 36 12.71 -8.20 3.32
CA GLN A 36 12.24 -7.95 1.97
C GLN A 36 12.00 -6.45 1.84
N SER A 37 12.91 -5.76 1.15
CA SER A 37 12.89 -4.30 0.99
C SER A 37 12.72 -3.95 -0.49
N MET A 38 11.80 -3.04 -0.83
CA MET A 38 11.60 -2.58 -2.20
C MET A 38 11.07 -1.16 -2.30
N LEU A 39 11.43 -0.44 -3.36
CA LEU A 39 10.69 0.75 -3.78
C LEU A 39 9.52 0.33 -4.68
N PHE A 40 8.43 1.08 -4.60
CA PHE A 40 7.32 0.97 -5.54
C PHE A 40 7.03 2.33 -6.17
N GLY A 41 6.69 2.32 -7.46
CA GLY A 41 6.12 3.45 -8.17
C GLY A 41 4.68 3.13 -8.55
N LEU A 42 3.75 4.00 -8.21
CA LEU A 42 2.32 3.86 -8.47
C LEU A 42 1.82 5.00 -9.35
N GLN A 43 0.80 4.67 -10.14
CA GLN A 43 -0.04 5.64 -10.83
C GLN A 43 -1.49 5.45 -10.39
N PRO A 44 -2.33 6.49 -10.48
CA PRO A 44 -3.77 6.36 -10.35
C PRO A 44 -4.29 5.20 -11.21
N LEU A 45 -5.37 4.58 -10.73
CA LEU A 45 -5.97 3.38 -11.32
C LEU A 45 -5.12 2.11 -11.23
N THR A 46 -3.98 2.11 -10.52
CA THR A 46 -3.34 0.85 -10.12
C THR A 46 -4.31 0.03 -9.25
N LYS A 47 -4.44 -1.25 -9.58
CA LYS A 47 -5.37 -2.16 -8.92
C LYS A 47 -4.61 -2.97 -7.88
N ILE A 48 -4.83 -2.67 -6.60
CA ILE A 48 -4.17 -3.36 -5.48
C ILE A 48 -5.24 -4.09 -4.69
N ARG A 49 -5.37 -5.40 -4.91
CA ARG A 49 -6.39 -6.22 -4.25
C ARG A 49 -6.22 -6.16 -2.73
N ALA A 50 -7.34 -6.12 -2.01
CA ALA A 50 -7.30 -6.19 -0.56
C ALA A 50 -6.65 -7.50 -0.11
N HIS A 51 -5.67 -7.38 0.79
CA HIS A 51 -4.86 -8.49 1.26
C HIS A 51 -4.53 -8.35 2.73
N ARG A 52 -4.10 -9.46 3.34
CA ARG A 52 -3.55 -9.47 4.69
C ARG A 52 -2.34 -10.39 4.77
N HIS A 53 -1.42 -10.00 5.64
CA HIS A 53 -0.27 -10.80 6.03
C HIS A 53 -0.62 -11.67 7.23
N SER A 54 -0.10 -12.90 7.28
CA SER A 54 -0.47 -13.87 8.32
C SER A 54 0.18 -13.52 9.66
N ASN A 55 1.50 -13.34 9.66
CA ASN A 55 2.30 -13.01 10.83
C ASN A 55 3.35 -11.93 10.52
N GLU A 56 3.65 -11.72 9.23
CA GLU A 56 4.66 -10.78 8.77
C GLU A 56 4.22 -9.35 9.05
N THR A 57 5.14 -8.56 9.55
CA THR A 57 4.96 -7.11 9.60
C THR A 57 5.29 -6.48 8.25
N GLU A 58 4.54 -5.44 7.92
CA GLU A 58 4.76 -4.60 6.75
C GLU A 58 4.88 -3.16 7.21
N THR A 59 5.78 -2.41 6.60
CA THR A 59 5.90 -0.96 6.80
C THR A 59 6.06 -0.31 5.44
N ILE A 60 5.31 0.76 5.22
CA ILE A 60 5.45 1.60 4.04
C ILE A 60 5.83 3.03 4.44
N CYS A 61 6.66 3.64 3.61
CA CYS A 61 7.07 5.03 3.71
C CYS A 61 6.77 5.76 2.39
N SER A 62 6.07 6.90 2.44
CA SER A 62 5.88 7.76 1.28
C SER A 62 7.13 8.60 1.05
N ILE A 63 7.71 8.49 -0.14
CA ILE A 63 8.82 9.32 -0.60
C ILE A 63 8.28 10.51 -1.39
N LYS A 64 7.27 10.27 -2.24
CA LYS A 64 6.60 11.27 -3.07
C LYS A 64 5.16 10.85 -3.33
N GLY A 65 4.26 11.82 -3.46
CA GLY A 65 2.87 11.59 -3.80
C GLY A 65 2.01 11.15 -2.61
N GLN A 66 0.85 10.57 -2.93
CA GLN A 66 -0.21 10.34 -1.94
C GLN A 66 -0.88 8.98 -2.14
N ILE A 67 -1.05 8.26 -1.03
CA ILE A 67 -1.70 6.95 -0.98
C ILE A 67 -2.76 6.99 0.11
N ALA A 68 -4.00 6.63 -0.23
CA ALA A 68 -4.99 6.27 0.77
C ALA A 68 -4.89 4.77 1.06
N ILE A 69 -4.77 4.43 2.34
CA ILE A 69 -4.80 3.07 2.86
C ILE A 69 -6.19 2.82 3.42
N PHE A 70 -6.84 1.75 2.99
CA PHE A 70 -8.13 1.33 3.51
C PHE A 70 -7.97 0.05 4.33
N PHE A 71 -8.67 -0.03 5.45
CA PHE A 71 -8.74 -1.21 6.31
C PHE A 71 -10.13 -1.77 6.30
N PHE A 72 -10.23 -3.10 6.31
CA PHE A 72 -11.50 -3.80 6.15
C PHE A 72 -11.73 -4.83 7.25
N ASN A 73 -12.99 -5.12 7.55
CA ASN A 73 -13.35 -6.32 8.30
C ASN A 73 -13.40 -7.56 7.38
N ASP A 74 -13.67 -8.73 7.95
CA ASP A 74 -13.72 -9.98 7.18
C ASP A 74 -14.87 -10.03 6.15
N SER A 75 -15.90 -9.19 6.31
CA SER A 75 -17.03 -9.06 5.38
C SER A 75 -16.76 -8.08 4.22
N GLY A 76 -15.64 -7.36 4.24
CA GLY A 76 -15.26 -6.39 3.21
C GLY A 76 -15.79 -4.97 3.42
N GLU A 77 -16.31 -4.68 4.60
CA GLU A 77 -16.70 -3.31 4.96
C GLU A 77 -15.46 -2.52 5.38
N VAL A 78 -15.36 -1.28 4.90
CA VAL A 78 -14.29 -0.35 5.30
C VAL A 78 -14.51 0.05 6.76
N ILE A 79 -13.52 -0.24 7.61
CA ILE A 79 -13.55 0.08 9.05
C ILE A 79 -12.62 1.22 9.46
N ASP A 80 -11.61 1.51 8.64
CA ASP A 80 -10.70 2.63 8.85
C ASP A 80 -10.04 3.03 7.52
N ARG A 81 -9.53 4.26 7.46
CA ARG A 81 -8.75 4.79 6.34
C ARG A 81 -7.63 5.70 6.84
N ARG A 82 -6.47 5.65 6.20
CA ARG A 82 -5.30 6.46 6.53
C ARG A 82 -4.74 7.10 5.27
N LEU A 83 -4.23 8.32 5.38
CA LEU A 83 -3.57 9.01 4.27
C LEU A 83 -2.06 9.01 4.52
N LEU A 84 -1.31 8.46 3.57
CA LEU A 84 0.16 8.49 3.54
C LEU A 84 0.61 9.52 2.51
N ASN A 85 1.38 10.52 2.97
CA ASN A 85 1.84 11.66 2.16
C ASN A 85 3.04 12.35 2.83
N GLN A 86 3.40 13.56 2.41
CA GLN A 86 4.51 14.33 2.99
C GLN A 86 4.35 14.69 4.48
N LYS A 87 3.14 14.68 5.03
CA LYS A 87 2.88 14.92 6.46
C LYS A 87 2.88 13.61 7.26
N ASN A 88 2.17 12.61 6.75
CA ASN A 88 2.07 11.27 7.33
C ASN A 88 2.94 10.32 6.51
N ILE A 89 4.23 10.32 6.77
CA ILE A 89 5.22 9.71 5.87
C ILE A 89 5.36 8.20 6.05
N ILE A 90 5.07 7.63 7.23
CA ILE A 90 5.30 6.20 7.51
C ILE A 90 4.04 5.58 8.12
N TYR A 91 3.70 4.38 7.68
CA TYR A 91 2.70 3.54 8.33
C TYR A 91 3.22 2.11 8.51
N LYS A 92 3.11 1.59 9.73
CA LYS A 92 3.41 0.19 10.08
C LYS A 92 2.10 -0.57 10.22
N PHE A 93 1.96 -1.66 9.48
CA PHE A 93 0.79 -2.53 9.52
C PHE A 93 0.92 -3.54 10.66
N ASN A 94 -0.18 -3.75 11.36
CA ASN A 94 -0.32 -4.91 12.22
C ASN A 94 -0.61 -6.15 11.36
N PRO A 95 -0.09 -7.33 11.75
CA PRO A 95 -0.44 -8.58 11.08
C PRO A 95 -1.95 -8.84 11.09
N LYS A 96 -2.43 -9.67 10.16
CA LYS A 96 -3.82 -10.16 10.03
C LYS A 96 -4.88 -9.12 9.72
N VAL A 97 -4.50 -7.87 9.43
CA VAL A 97 -5.43 -6.82 9.04
C VAL A 97 -5.60 -6.81 7.52
N TRP A 98 -6.85 -6.84 7.05
CA TRP A 98 -7.18 -6.64 5.64
C TRP A 98 -6.96 -5.20 5.24
N HIS A 99 -6.15 -4.97 4.21
CA HIS A 99 -5.89 -3.64 3.70
C HIS A 99 -5.70 -3.60 2.18
N SER A 100 -5.93 -2.42 1.60
CA SER A 100 -5.73 -2.10 0.19
C SER A 100 -5.25 -0.64 0.06
N TYR A 101 -4.67 -0.30 -1.09
CA TYR A 101 -4.13 1.03 -1.37
C TYR A 101 -4.82 1.64 -2.59
N VAL A 102 -5.12 2.94 -2.51
CA VAL A 102 -5.52 3.77 -3.63
C VAL A 102 -4.46 4.85 -3.84
N CYS A 103 -3.87 4.88 -5.02
CA CYS A 103 -2.95 5.92 -5.44
C CYS A 103 -3.75 7.17 -5.81
N LEU A 104 -3.53 8.28 -5.09
CA LEU A 104 -4.28 9.53 -5.27
C LEU A 104 -3.55 10.56 -6.13
N GLU A 105 -2.24 10.42 -6.28
CA GLU A 105 -1.39 11.33 -7.06
C GLU A 105 -0.57 10.56 -8.10
N GLU A 106 -0.41 11.12 -9.29
CA GLU A 106 0.52 10.56 -10.29
C GLU A 106 1.96 10.52 -9.76
N ASP A 107 2.73 9.56 -10.25
CA ASP A 107 4.15 9.41 -9.88
C ASP A 107 4.38 9.27 -8.37
N THR A 108 3.46 8.60 -7.69
CA THR A 108 3.57 8.29 -6.27
C THR A 108 4.63 7.22 -6.07
N VAL A 109 5.54 7.45 -5.13
CA VAL A 109 6.69 6.59 -4.87
C VAL A 109 6.76 6.33 -3.38
N GLY A 110 6.91 5.05 -3.03
CA GLY A 110 7.12 4.66 -1.65
C GLY A 110 8.18 3.58 -1.51
N TRP A 111 8.57 3.39 -0.27
CA TRP A 111 9.46 2.32 0.16
C TRP A 111 8.68 1.37 1.06
N GLU A 112 8.76 0.09 0.76
CA GLU A 112 8.14 -0.97 1.54
C GLU A 112 9.22 -1.86 2.16
N ILE A 113 9.00 -2.24 3.41
CA ILE A 113 9.78 -3.25 4.13
C ILE A 113 8.83 -4.29 4.70
N LYS A 114 9.17 -5.56 4.47
CA LYS A 114 8.47 -6.73 4.99
C LYS A 114 9.45 -7.69 5.63
N GLU A 115 8.95 -8.47 6.59
CA GLU A 115 9.69 -9.62 7.11
C GLU A 115 9.83 -10.69 6.03
N GLY A 116 11.06 -11.16 5.84
CA GLY A 116 11.38 -12.28 4.96
C GLY A 116 11.61 -13.59 5.73
N PRO A 117 11.91 -14.68 5.01
CA PRO A 117 11.96 -14.78 3.56
C PRO A 117 10.58 -14.62 2.91
N TYR A 118 10.56 -14.24 1.62
CA TYR A 118 9.33 -14.22 0.85
C TYR A 118 8.86 -15.65 0.62
N LEU A 119 7.72 -16.00 1.21
CA LEU A 119 7.10 -17.32 1.09
C LEU A 119 5.80 -17.18 0.28
N PRO A 120 5.75 -17.73 -0.96
CA PRO A 120 4.55 -17.71 -1.78
C PRO A 120 3.35 -18.27 -1.03
N GLY A 121 2.19 -17.62 -1.16
CA GLY A 121 0.94 -18.06 -0.52
C GLY A 121 0.75 -17.60 0.93
N LYS A 122 1.71 -16.90 1.53
CA LYS A 122 1.52 -16.28 2.85
C LYS A 122 0.61 -15.05 2.85
N VAL A 123 0.59 -14.33 1.73
CA VAL A 123 -0.35 -13.23 1.52
C VAL A 123 -1.70 -13.84 1.19
N GLN A 124 -2.70 -13.52 2.00
CA GLN A 124 -4.08 -13.89 1.73
C GLN A 124 -4.74 -12.74 0.98
N PHE A 125 -5.47 -13.06 -0.08
CA PHE A 125 -6.29 -12.09 -0.79
C PHE A 125 -7.75 -12.25 -0.40
N ALA A 126 -8.43 -11.12 -0.20
CA ALA A 126 -9.82 -11.10 0.21
C ALA A 126 -10.73 -11.60 -0.93
N GLN A 127 -11.60 -12.58 -0.63
CA GLN A 127 -12.51 -13.16 -1.63
C GLN A 127 -13.60 -12.18 -2.09
N TRP A 128 -13.99 -11.24 -1.23
CA TRP A 128 -14.93 -10.17 -1.55
C TRP A 128 -14.31 -9.06 -2.41
N CYS A 129 -12.98 -8.97 -2.50
CA CYS A 129 -12.31 -7.98 -3.33
C CYS A 129 -12.09 -8.55 -4.75
N PRO A 130 -12.56 -7.85 -5.81
CA PRO A 130 -12.37 -8.29 -7.18
C PRO A 130 -10.91 -8.57 -7.53
N GLU A 131 -10.67 -9.47 -8.48
CA GLU A 131 -9.32 -9.71 -8.99
C GLU A 131 -8.83 -8.52 -9.85
N GLU A 132 -7.51 -8.32 -9.98
CA GLU A 132 -6.96 -7.17 -10.71
C GLU A 132 -7.37 -7.17 -12.21
N ASN A 133 -7.61 -8.34 -12.80
CA ASN A 133 -8.07 -8.49 -14.18
C ASN A 133 -9.59 -8.32 -14.33
N ASP A 134 -10.35 -8.27 -13.22
CA ASP A 134 -11.79 -8.05 -13.24
C ASP A 134 -12.09 -6.57 -13.60
N SER A 135 -13.08 -6.36 -14.47
CA SER A 135 -13.61 -5.05 -14.81
C SER A 135 -14.27 -4.38 -13.60
N ASN A 136 -14.83 -5.17 -12.68
CA ASN A 136 -15.47 -4.69 -11.45
C ASN A 136 -14.48 -4.06 -10.46
N PHE A 137 -13.18 -4.28 -10.62
CA PHE A 137 -12.17 -3.63 -9.78
C PHE A 137 -12.25 -2.11 -9.87
N ILE A 138 -12.60 -1.56 -11.04
CA ILE A 138 -12.74 -0.11 -11.22
C ILE A 138 -13.87 0.43 -10.34
N PHE A 139 -15.01 -0.27 -10.28
CA PHE A 139 -16.12 0.12 -9.41
C PHE A 139 -15.76 0.01 -7.93
N PHE A 140 -15.06 -1.06 -7.54
CA PHE A 140 -14.54 -1.21 -6.18
C PHE A 140 -13.61 -0.04 -5.80
N GLN A 141 -12.68 0.32 -6.68
CA GLN A 141 -11.77 1.44 -6.44
C GLN A 141 -12.50 2.79 -6.38
N GLN A 142 -13.50 3.02 -7.24
CA GLN A 142 -14.32 4.23 -7.18
C GLN A 142 -15.08 4.34 -5.85
N GLN A 143 -15.67 3.25 -5.35
CA GLN A 143 -16.32 3.25 -4.04
C GLN A 143 -15.37 3.66 -2.91
N LEU A 144 -14.10 3.21 -2.95
CA LEU A 144 -13.10 3.64 -1.98
C LEU A 144 -12.78 5.13 -2.11
N ILE A 145 -12.66 5.66 -3.32
CA ILE A 145 -12.41 7.09 -3.56
C ILE A 145 -13.57 7.94 -3.06
N ASP A 146 -14.82 7.55 -3.33
CA ASP A 146 -16.02 8.26 -2.89
C ASP A 146 -16.07 8.38 -1.36
N LEU A 147 -15.61 7.34 -0.63
CA LEU A 147 -15.51 7.36 0.84
C LEU A 147 -14.50 8.38 1.37
N LEU A 148 -13.53 8.83 0.56
CA LEU A 148 -12.61 9.90 0.94
C LEU A 148 -13.31 11.26 0.86
N GLU A 149 -14.12 11.50 -0.17
CA GLU A 149 -14.79 12.78 -0.42
C GLU A 149 -15.89 13.10 0.61
N VAL A 150 -16.62 12.07 1.05
CA VAL A 150 -17.66 12.18 2.10
C VAL A 150 -17.07 12.59 3.45
N SER A 151 -15.76 12.45 3.65
CA SER A 151 -15.09 12.65 4.94
C SER A 151 -14.36 13.98 5.13
N ASN A 152 -14.56 14.95 4.23
CA ASN A 152 -13.93 16.28 4.37
C ASN A 152 -14.30 17.04 5.67
N GLU A 153 -15.29 16.59 6.45
CA GLU A 153 -15.57 17.12 7.79
C GLU A 153 -14.86 16.36 8.94
N GLU A 154 -14.31 15.15 8.69
CA GLU A 154 -13.76 14.24 9.72
C GLU A 154 -12.32 13.78 9.46
N PHE A 155 -11.58 14.43 8.56
CA PHE A 155 -10.11 14.27 8.46
C PHE A 155 -9.36 14.91 9.66
N LYS A 156 -9.93 14.82 10.87
CA LYS A 156 -9.24 15.22 12.09
C LYS A 156 -8.30 14.09 12.50
N ASP A 157 -7.02 14.37 12.35
CA ASP A 157 -5.90 13.76 13.08
C ASP A 157 -6.33 12.72 14.12
N LEU A 158 -6.45 11.47 13.70
CA LEU A 158 -6.41 10.33 14.61
C LEU A 158 -4.94 10.14 15.01
N SER A 159 -4.43 11.11 15.77
CA SER A 159 -3.14 11.05 16.44
C SER A 159 -3.19 9.93 17.47
N PHE A 160 -2.37 8.91 17.24
CA PHE A 160 -1.74 8.01 18.20
C PHE A 160 -2.51 7.68 19.49
N SER A 161 -3.04 6.46 19.55
CA SER A 161 -3.03 5.68 20.81
C SER A 161 -2.11 4.47 20.62
N THR A 162 -0.81 4.69 20.62
CA THR A 162 0.14 3.60 20.85
C THR A 162 0.30 3.44 22.37
N SER A 163 -0.55 2.65 23.00
CA SER A 163 -0.14 1.95 24.22
C SER A 163 0.75 0.79 23.77
N HIS A 164 2.03 1.06 23.61
CA HIS A 164 3.06 0.02 23.66
C HIS A 164 3.74 0.18 25.01
N ASP A 165 3.23 -0.55 26.01
CA ASP A 165 4.03 -0.93 27.16
C ASP A 165 5.01 -2.00 26.66
N GLY A 166 6.14 -1.55 26.12
CA GLY A 166 7.25 -2.40 25.76
C GLY A 166 8.19 -2.53 26.96
N GLU A 167 8.33 -3.74 27.49
CA GLU A 167 9.48 -4.18 28.28
C GLU A 167 10.76 -4.25 27.43
#